data_AF-A0A0F9IMD3-F1
#
_entry.id   AF-A0A0F9IMD3-F1
#
_cell.length_a   1.000
_cell.length_b   1.000
_cell.length_c   1.000
_cell.angle_alpha   90.00
_cell.angle_beta   90.00
_cell.angle_gamma   90.00
#
_symmetry.space_group_name_H-M   'P 1'
#
loop_
_entity.id
_entity.type
_entity.pdbx_description
1 polymer ?
#
loop_
_entity_poly.entity_id
_entity_poly.type
_entity_poly.pdbx_seq_one_letter_code
_entity_poly.pdbx_strand_id
1 'polypeptide(L)'
;MICPVCWWKGMKSKVYTSASFVTCMGWQSYYDEDGHYHSHDPNRASFGANCSQGHRWHIDQVHGCSAAGCDYGGSEIYSFDEITELEEDEVMFDGGRRYRVEKKTAGGTTYAPVEQRAKK
;
A
#
# COMPACT_ATOMS: atom_id res chain seq x y z
N MET A 1 10.16 1.84 -9.59
CA MET A 1 9.26 0.79 -9.07
C MET A 1 9.47 -0.47 -9.89
N ILE A 2 9.65 -1.61 -9.24
CA ILE A 2 9.60 -2.93 -9.87
C ILE A 2 8.19 -3.51 -9.66
N CYS A 3 7.65 -4.27 -10.61
CA CYS A 3 6.38 -4.96 -10.39
C CYS A 3 6.56 -5.97 -9.25
N PRO A 4 5.74 -5.95 -8.20
CA PRO A 4 5.92 -6.86 -7.06
C PRO A 4 5.91 -8.33 -7.47
N VAL A 5 5.03 -8.72 -8.40
CA VAL A 5 4.95 -10.09 -8.93
C VAL A 5 6.22 -10.46 -9.71
N CYS A 6 6.74 -9.55 -10.55
CA CYS A 6 7.98 -9.81 -11.29
C CYS A 6 9.19 -9.90 -10.36
N TRP A 7 9.26 -9.03 -9.35
CA TRP A 7 10.32 -9.06 -8.34
C TRP A 7 10.34 -10.40 -7.60
N TRP A 8 9.18 -10.87 -7.15
CA TRP A 8 9.03 -12.17 -6.50
C TRP A 8 9.44 -13.34 -7.41
N LYS A 9 9.07 -13.29 -8.69
CA LYS A 9 9.48 -14.29 -9.70
C LYS A 9 10.94 -14.14 -10.19
N GLY A 10 11.71 -13.19 -9.66
CA GLY A 10 13.09 -12.92 -10.12
C GLY A 10 13.20 -12.39 -11.55
N MET A 11 12.10 -11.84 -12.10
CA MET A 11 12.02 -11.31 -13.46
C MET A 11 12.25 -9.80 -13.49
N LYS A 12 12.73 -9.30 -14.63
CA LYS A 12 12.81 -7.87 -14.91
C LYS A 12 11.48 -7.35 -15.49
N SER A 13 11.08 -6.16 -15.07
CA SER A 13 9.86 -5.50 -15.56
C SER A 13 10.05 -3.98 -15.63
N LYS A 14 9.42 -3.33 -16.61
CA LYS A 14 9.17 -1.88 -16.59
C LYS A 14 7.77 -1.64 -16.03
N VAL A 15 7.61 -0.66 -15.16
CA VAL A 15 6.31 -0.27 -14.59
C VAL A 15 5.85 1.03 -15.23
N TYR A 16 4.57 1.08 -15.58
CA TYR A 16 3.88 2.23 -16.14
C TYR A 16 2.74 2.57 -15.17
N THR A 17 2.68 3.82 -14.74
CA THR A 17 1.58 4.33 -13.90
C THR A 17 0.51 4.92 -14.81
N SER A 18 -0.76 4.64 -14.51
CA SER A 18 -1.91 5.23 -15.20
C SER A 18 -2.39 6.48 -14.46
N ALA A 19 -3.62 6.91 -14.74
CA ALA A 19 -4.22 8.06 -14.08
C ALA A 19 -4.23 7.91 -12.55
N SER A 20 -4.02 9.02 -11.87
CA SER A 20 -4.12 9.13 -10.42
C SER A 20 -5.34 9.94 -10.03
N PHE A 21 -6.01 9.51 -8.97
CA PHE A 21 -7.09 10.23 -8.31
C PHE A 21 -6.65 10.54 -6.89
N VAL A 22 -7.06 11.69 -6.37
CA VAL A 22 -6.92 12.03 -4.96
C VAL A 22 -8.25 12.56 -4.47
N THR A 23 -8.69 12.10 -3.31
CA THR A 23 -9.82 12.77 -2.64
C THR A 23 -9.37 14.17 -2.21
N CYS A 24 -10.29 15.13 -2.23
CA CYS A 24 -10.00 16.50 -1.83
C CYS A 24 -10.95 16.93 -0.71
N MET A 25 -10.77 16.31 0.45
CA MET A 25 -11.46 16.66 1.68
C MET A 25 -10.62 17.66 2.46
N GLY A 26 -11.29 18.58 3.17
CA GLY A 26 -10.61 19.46 4.11
C GLY A 26 -10.14 18.70 5.34
N TRP A 27 -9.00 19.10 5.91
CA TRP A 27 -8.52 18.61 7.19
C TRP A 27 -7.93 19.74 8.03
N GLN A 28 -7.75 19.47 9.32
CA GLN A 28 -7.20 20.42 10.27
C GLN A 28 -5.92 19.85 10.88
N SER A 29 -4.97 20.76 11.15
CA SER A 29 -3.74 20.44 11.86
C SER A 29 -3.80 21.01 13.27
N TYR A 30 -3.13 20.38 14.22
CA TYR A 30 -3.14 20.78 15.62
C TYR A 30 -1.80 20.46 16.30
N TYR A 31 -1.56 21.07 17.47
CA TYR A 31 -0.45 20.70 18.35
C TYR A 31 -1.02 19.95 19.55
N ASP A 32 -0.36 18.88 19.98
CA ASP A 32 -0.72 18.15 21.21
C ASP A 32 -0.17 18.83 22.48
N GLU A 33 -0.41 18.21 23.64
CA GLU A 33 0.02 18.71 24.95
C GLU A 33 1.55 18.77 25.10
N ASP A 34 2.27 17.93 24.36
CA ASP A 34 3.73 17.87 24.33
C ASP A 34 4.33 18.86 23.30
N GLY A 35 3.48 19.57 22.56
CA GLY A 35 3.89 20.52 21.53
C GLY A 35 4.29 19.87 20.20
N HIS A 36 3.95 18.60 19.96
CA HIS A 36 4.16 17.97 18.66
C HIS A 36 3.05 18.36 17.68
N TYR A 37 3.45 18.63 16.43
CA TYR A 37 2.55 18.98 15.35
C TYR A 37 1.93 17.74 14.71
N HIS A 38 0.59 17.71 14.64
CA HIS A 38 -0.19 16.67 13.98
C HIS A 38 -0.88 17.22 12.72
N SER A 39 -0.81 16.45 11.62
CA SER A 39 -1.52 16.73 10.37
C SER A 39 -2.23 15.48 9.89
N HIS A 40 -3.50 15.35 10.25
CA HIS A 40 -4.32 14.19 9.91
C HIS A 40 -5.07 14.43 8.60
N ASP A 41 -4.38 14.16 7.48
CA ASP A 41 -4.96 14.26 6.15
C ASP A 41 -5.75 12.98 5.80
N PRO A 42 -7.10 13.02 5.72
CA PRO A 42 -7.91 11.86 5.36
C PRO A 42 -7.84 11.55 3.86
N ASN A 43 -7.13 12.38 3.08
CA ASN A 43 -7.12 12.22 1.65
C ASN A 43 -6.40 10.95 1.22
N ARG A 44 -7.05 10.23 0.32
CA ARG A 44 -6.55 9.00 -0.28
C ARG A 44 -6.13 9.28 -1.72
N ALA A 45 -4.89 8.93 -2.02
CA ALA A 45 -4.38 8.87 -3.39
C ALA A 45 -4.55 7.45 -3.93
N SER A 46 -5.18 7.33 -5.09
CA SER A 46 -5.50 6.07 -5.74
C SER A 46 -4.96 6.12 -7.17
N PHE A 47 -4.14 5.16 -7.58
CA PHE A 47 -3.63 5.11 -8.95
C PHE A 47 -3.43 3.68 -9.44
N GLY A 48 -3.66 3.48 -10.73
CA GLY A 48 -3.39 2.21 -11.39
C GLY A 48 -1.93 2.12 -11.84
N ALA A 49 -1.43 0.89 -11.89
CA ALA A 49 -0.14 0.58 -12.44
C ALA A 49 -0.20 -0.73 -13.24
N ASN A 50 0.61 -0.79 -14.29
CA ASN A 50 0.79 -2.00 -15.08
C ASN A 50 2.26 -2.20 -15.40
N CYS A 51 2.68 -3.43 -15.67
CA CYS A 51 4.06 -3.72 -16.05
C CYS A 51 4.22 -4.32 -17.45
N SER A 52 5.46 -4.34 -17.94
CA SER A 52 5.81 -4.93 -19.24
C SER A 52 5.56 -6.44 -19.35
N GLN A 53 5.32 -7.13 -18.23
CA GLN A 53 4.95 -8.56 -18.20
C GLN A 53 3.43 -8.76 -18.11
N GLY A 54 2.62 -7.71 -18.24
CA GLY A 54 1.16 -7.79 -18.29
C GLY A 54 0.44 -7.68 -16.94
N HIS A 55 1.13 -7.76 -15.80
CA HIS A 55 0.50 -7.59 -14.48
C HIS A 55 -0.10 -6.18 -14.32
N ARG A 56 -1.27 -6.10 -13.69
CA ARG A 56 -1.99 -4.88 -13.35
C ARG A 56 -2.33 -4.87 -11.86
N TRP A 57 -2.19 -3.70 -11.24
CA TRP A 57 -2.55 -3.49 -9.85
C TRP A 57 -2.95 -2.04 -9.61
N HIS A 58 -3.66 -1.85 -8.52
CA HIS A 58 -4.08 -0.58 -7.97
C HIS A 58 -3.30 -0.30 -6.70
N ILE A 59 -2.95 0.96 -6.48
CA ILE A 59 -2.27 1.44 -5.29
C ILE A 59 -3.15 2.48 -4.62
N ASP A 60 -3.45 2.26 -3.35
CA ASP A 60 -4.16 3.19 -2.48
C ASP A 60 -3.23 3.64 -1.35
N GLN A 61 -2.97 4.94 -1.27
CA GLN A 61 -2.10 5.53 -0.27
C GLN A 61 -2.87 6.53 0.58
N VAL A 62 -2.65 6.46 1.89
CA VAL A 62 -3.07 7.50 2.86
C VAL A 62 -1.82 8.08 3.49
N HIS A 63 -1.72 9.41 3.55
CA HIS A 63 -0.57 10.06 4.16
C HIS A 63 -0.53 9.77 5.66
N GLY A 64 0.65 9.47 6.20
CA GLY A 64 0.84 9.28 7.64
C GLY A 64 1.03 10.60 8.36
N CYS A 65 0.62 10.67 9.62
CA CYS A 65 1.02 11.78 10.47
C CYS A 65 2.55 11.73 10.71
N SER A 66 3.21 12.89 10.66
CA SER A 66 4.66 12.99 10.91
C SER A 66 5.03 13.00 12.39
N ALA A 67 4.06 13.14 13.29
CA ALA A 67 4.28 13.10 14.73
C ALA A 67 4.76 11.71 15.17
N ALA A 68 5.83 11.68 15.96
CA ALA A 68 6.40 10.43 16.45
C ALA A 68 5.38 9.68 17.33
N GLY A 69 5.13 8.41 17.03
CA GLY A 69 4.19 7.58 17.77
C GLY A 69 2.71 7.77 17.42
N CYS A 70 2.39 8.65 16.46
CA CYS A 70 1.04 8.76 15.91
C CYS A 70 0.78 7.60 14.93
N ASP A 71 -0.39 6.95 15.06
CA ASP A 71 -0.83 5.83 14.23
C ASP A 71 -1.79 6.26 13.10
N TYR A 72 -2.03 7.57 12.94
CA TYR A 72 -2.91 8.08 11.90
C TYR A 72 -2.28 7.91 10.51
N GLY A 73 -3.01 7.21 9.62
CA GLY A 73 -2.67 7.10 8.21
C GLY A 73 -1.45 6.22 7.95
N GLY A 74 -0.63 6.60 6.96
CA GLY A 74 0.64 5.93 6.65
C GLY A 74 0.49 4.53 6.06
N SER A 75 -0.72 4.17 5.63
CA SER A 75 -0.98 2.90 4.97
C SER A 75 -0.83 3.04 3.46
N GLU A 76 -0.26 1.99 2.89
CA GLU A 76 -0.14 1.80 1.44
C GLU A 76 -0.67 0.41 1.13
N ILE A 77 -1.78 0.38 0.39
CA ILE A 77 -2.53 -0.83 0.06
C ILE A 77 -2.32 -1.07 -1.43
N TYR A 78 -1.89 -2.28 -1.75
CA TYR A 78 -1.83 -2.75 -3.12
C TYR A 78 -3.02 -3.68 -3.36
N SER A 79 -3.67 -3.59 -4.52
CA SER A 79 -4.76 -4.49 -4.91
C SER A 79 -4.50 -4.96 -6.33
N PHE A 80 -4.57 -6.25 -6.62
CA PHE A 80 -4.23 -6.76 -7.95
C PHE A 80 -5.48 -7.32 -8.62
N ASP A 81 -5.68 -6.96 -9.89
CA ASP A 81 -6.90 -7.29 -10.63
C ASP A 81 -7.00 -8.79 -10.91
N GLU A 82 -5.87 -9.43 -11.22
CA GLU A 82 -5.78 -10.85 -11.49
C GLU A 82 -4.49 -11.40 -10.89
N ILE A 83 -4.65 -12.24 -9.87
CA ILE A 83 -3.60 -13.13 -9.40
C ILE A 83 -4.21 -14.52 -9.45
N THR A 84 -3.90 -15.27 -10.49
CA THR A 84 -4.46 -16.61 -10.67
C THR A 84 -3.71 -17.67 -9.84
N GLU A 85 -2.51 -17.37 -9.31
CA GLU A 85 -1.58 -18.40 -8.82
C GLU A 85 -0.64 -17.96 -7.67
N LEU A 86 -1.06 -17.09 -6.74
CA LEU A 86 -0.32 -16.96 -5.48
C LEU A 86 -0.91 -17.94 -4.46
N GLU A 87 -0.08 -18.83 -3.93
CA GLU A 87 -0.47 -19.72 -2.84
C GLU A 87 -0.74 -18.87 -1.58
N GLU A 88 -1.76 -19.26 -0.79
CA GLU A 88 -2.40 -18.42 0.26
C GLU A 88 -1.48 -18.02 1.44
N ASP A 89 -0.22 -18.48 1.45
CA ASP A 89 0.73 -18.29 2.56
C ASP A 89 1.93 -17.40 2.22
N GLU A 90 1.98 -16.80 1.03
CA GLU A 90 3.18 -16.06 0.60
C GLU A 90 3.17 -14.59 1.01
N VAL A 91 4.22 -14.22 1.77
CA VAL A 91 4.48 -12.85 2.20
C VAL A 91 5.29 -12.12 1.12
N MET A 92 4.70 -11.08 0.54
CA MET A 92 5.43 -10.20 -0.38
C MET A 92 6.37 -9.28 0.42
N PHE A 93 7.59 -9.13 -0.05
CA PHE A 93 8.60 -8.25 0.55
C PHE A 93 8.88 -7.09 -0.41
N ASP A 94 8.67 -5.84 0.00
CA ASP A 94 9.18 -4.69 -0.76
C ASP A 94 9.96 -3.79 0.19
N GLY A 95 11.25 -3.60 -0.08
CA GLY A 95 12.12 -2.71 0.71
C GLY A 95 12.16 -2.98 2.22
N GLY A 96 11.87 -4.20 2.68
CA GLY A 96 11.82 -4.59 4.10
C GLY A 96 10.43 -4.55 4.75
N ARG A 97 9.39 -4.15 4.01
CA ARG A 97 7.99 -4.25 4.44
C ARG A 97 7.43 -5.62 4.05
N ARG A 98 6.72 -6.26 4.98
CA ARG A 98 6.01 -7.53 4.76
C ARG A 98 4.56 -7.22 4.47
N TYR A 99 3.97 -7.86 3.46
CA TYR A 99 2.55 -7.74 3.15
C TYR A 99 1.88 -9.12 3.29
N ARG A 100 0.73 -9.16 3.99
CA ARG A 100 -0.14 -10.34 4.01
C ARG A 100 -1.08 -10.22 2.83
N VAL A 101 -1.08 -11.24 1.99
CA VAL A 101 -2.09 -11.36 0.94
C VAL A 101 -3.34 -11.93 1.60
N GLU A 102 -4.40 -11.14 1.70
CA GLU A 102 -5.70 -11.65 2.17
C GLU A 102 -6.62 -11.81 0.96
N LYS A 103 -7.00 -13.05 0.68
CA LYS A 103 -7.93 -13.39 -0.39
C LYS A 103 -9.35 -13.04 0.07
N LYS A 104 -9.91 -11.94 -0.45
CA LYS A 104 -11.35 -11.68 -0.32
C LYS A 104 -12.11 -12.49 -1.36
N THR A 105 -12.94 -13.42 -0.91
CA THR A 105 -13.90 -14.10 -1.77
C THR A 105 -15.01 -13.13 -2.19
N ALA A 106 -15.28 -13.13 -3.51
CA ALA A 106 -16.17 -12.26 -4.28
C ALA A 106 -15.69 -10.80 -4.47
N GLY A 107 -14.62 -10.59 -5.27
CA GLY A 107 -14.44 -9.31 -6.00
C GLY A 107 -13.03 -8.74 -6.16
N GLY A 108 -11.97 -9.35 -5.61
CA GLY A 108 -10.59 -8.88 -5.80
C GLY A 108 -9.67 -9.23 -4.63
N THR A 109 -8.35 -9.30 -4.88
CA THR A 109 -7.35 -9.57 -3.82
C THR A 109 -6.82 -8.25 -3.26
N THR A 110 -6.86 -8.10 -1.92
CA THR A 110 -6.35 -6.90 -1.22
C THR A 110 -5.13 -7.26 -0.40
N TYR A 111 -4.10 -6.41 -0.42
CA TYR A 111 -2.86 -6.63 0.29
C TYR A 111 -2.79 -5.65 1.46
N ALA A 112 -2.76 -6.19 2.68
CA ALA A 112 -2.53 -5.40 3.89
C ALA A 112 -1.07 -5.56 4.32
N PRO A 113 -0.39 -4.51 4.80
CA PRO A 113 0.91 -4.68 5.45
C PRO A 113 0.75 -5.68 6.63
N VAL A 114 1.63 -6.67 6.72
CA VAL A 114 1.71 -7.53 7.91
C VAL A 114 2.18 -6.63 9.04
N GLU A 115 1.32 -6.38 10.03
CA GLU A 115 1.78 -5.79 11.29
C GLU A 115 2.97 -6.61 11.79
N GLN A 116 4.11 -5.95 12.01
CA GLN A 116 5.25 -6.61 12.64
C GLN A 116 4.82 -7.03 14.04
N ARG A 117 4.39 -8.30 14.21
CA ARG A 117 4.37 -8.91 15.54
C ARG A 117 5.81 -8.84 16.05
N ALA A 118 6.07 -7.88 16.94
CA ALA A 118 7.31 -7.80 17.67
C ALA A 118 7.58 -9.18 18.25
N LYS A 119 8.66 -9.82 17.77
CA LYS A 119 9.17 -11.03 18.41
C LYS A 119 9.57 -10.60 19.82
N LYS A 120 8.77 -10.98 20.82
CA LYS A 120 9.17 -10.97 22.22
C LYS A 120 10.26 -12.02 22.43
#